data_AF-A0A7S6MCF1-F1
#
_entry.id   AF-A0A7S6MCF1-F1
#
_cell.length_a   1.000
_cell.length_b   1.000
_cell.length_c   1.000
_cell.angle_alpha   90.00
_cell.angle_beta   90.00
_cell.angle_gamma   90.00
#
_symmetry.space_group_name_H-M   'P 1'
#
loop_
_entity.id
_entity.type
_entity.pdbx_description
1 polymer ?
#
loop_
_entity_poly.entity_id
_entity_poly.type
_entity_poly.pdbx_seq_one_letter_code
_entity_poly.pdbx_strand_id
1 'polypeptide(L)'
;MKRITSGAGVPPVKRCRPRGHSPLWSLRVLEVASIFGLDLDHLHDAARVFDRAALDRADALASWLAPGAIVLLTGPSGSGKSTLLRAIVERLSHRGRAVIDPGDVEIDESECVIETIAGSTEERCALLARVGLAEARLLVSPVRRLSEGQRARLRTALAFDAARRPGGSASSVSPGDAAAVIVIDEFLSPLDRVTACCVARSVSRLTRASTCSLLVATSHDDLAAALTPDVHERLEFA
;
A
#
# COMPACT_ATOMS: atom_id res chain seq x y z
N MET A 1 33.31 56.58 -15.81
CA MET A 1 33.21 55.82 -17.08
C MET A 1 33.85 54.46 -16.86
N LYS A 2 33.28 53.28 -17.15
CA LYS A 2 32.16 52.82 -17.99
C LYS A 2 31.40 51.68 -17.28
N ARG A 3 30.07 51.62 -17.46
CA ARG A 3 29.24 50.43 -17.27
C ARG A 3 29.36 49.51 -18.50
N ILE A 4 28.98 48.24 -18.34
CA ILE A 4 28.05 47.43 -19.20
C ILE A 4 28.50 45.95 -19.31
N THR A 5 27.72 45.09 -18.63
CA THR A 5 27.19 43.73 -18.96
C THR A 5 28.03 42.66 -19.67
N SER A 6 28.04 41.45 -19.10
CA SER A 6 27.64 40.16 -19.72
C SER A 6 27.89 39.06 -18.66
N GLY A 7 26.89 38.32 -18.19
CA GLY A 7 26.15 37.36 -19.00
C GLY A 7 26.93 36.06 -19.16
N ALA A 8 27.46 35.48 -18.07
CA ALA A 8 28.08 34.16 -18.09
C ALA A 8 26.98 33.10 -18.22
N GLY A 9 26.56 32.87 -19.46
CA GLY A 9 25.64 31.79 -19.82
C GLY A 9 26.25 30.44 -19.45
N VAL A 10 25.48 29.64 -18.74
CA VAL A 10 25.75 28.21 -18.53
C VAL A 10 25.93 27.57 -19.91
N PRO A 11 27.03 26.86 -20.19
CA PRO A 11 27.25 26.25 -21.49
C PRO A 11 26.16 25.21 -21.79
N PRO A 12 25.76 25.03 -23.07
CA PRO A 12 24.75 24.06 -23.42
C PRO A 12 25.22 22.65 -23.04
N VAL A 13 24.44 21.98 -22.20
CA VAL A 13 24.67 20.61 -21.75
C VAL A 13 24.60 19.70 -22.97
N LYS A 14 25.76 19.26 -23.47
CA LYS A 14 25.85 18.27 -24.55
C LYS A 14 25.29 16.94 -24.04
N ARG A 15 24.11 16.56 -24.53
CA ARG A 15 23.53 15.22 -24.34
C ARG A 15 24.31 14.24 -25.21
N CYS A 16 25.16 13.41 -24.60
CA CYS A 16 25.76 12.29 -25.32
C CYS A 16 24.68 11.23 -25.59
N ARG A 17 24.53 10.81 -26.85
CA ARG A 17 23.69 9.68 -27.25
C ARG A 17 24.53 8.40 -27.24
N PRO A 18 24.23 7.40 -26.41
CA PRO A 18 24.61 6.02 -26.70
C PRO A 18 23.70 5.48 -27.82
N ARG A 19 24.20 4.52 -28.60
CA ARG A 19 23.41 3.85 -29.64
C ARG A 19 22.54 2.77 -29.00
N GLY A 20 21.24 2.79 -29.34
CA GLY A 20 20.25 1.81 -28.88
C GLY A 20 19.55 2.25 -27.60
N HIS A 21 18.21 2.22 -27.61
CA HIS A 21 17.17 2.35 -26.57
C HIS A 21 17.50 2.58 -25.07
N SER A 22 18.61 3.20 -24.70
CA SER A 22 18.92 3.59 -23.32
C SER A 22 18.26 4.95 -23.00
N PRO A 23 17.75 5.13 -21.77
CA PRO A 23 17.23 6.42 -21.34
C PRO A 23 18.31 7.52 -21.42
N LEU A 24 17.89 8.76 -21.72
CA LEU A 24 18.81 9.90 -21.75
C LEU A 24 19.22 10.27 -20.33
N TRP A 25 20.35 9.75 -19.87
CA TRP A 25 20.93 10.10 -18.58
C TRP A 25 21.49 11.54 -18.59
N SER A 26 21.27 12.28 -17.50
CA SER A 26 21.87 13.61 -17.33
C SER A 26 23.37 13.50 -17.02
N LEU A 27 24.15 14.56 -17.29
CA LEU A 27 25.59 14.58 -16.94
C LEU A 27 25.83 14.31 -15.44
N ARG A 28 24.95 14.80 -14.57
CA ARG A 28 25.04 14.56 -13.12
C ARG A 28 24.85 13.08 -12.76
N VAL A 29 24.01 12.36 -13.50
CA VAL A 29 23.79 10.91 -13.29
C VAL A 29 25.02 10.12 -13.74
N LEU A 30 25.62 10.48 -14.88
CA LEU A 30 26.87 9.87 -15.36
C LEU A 30 28.03 10.12 -14.38
N GLU A 31 28.12 11.33 -13.84
CA GLU A 31 29.14 11.71 -12.85
C GLU A 31 29.02 10.88 -11.58
N VAL A 32 27.81 10.78 -11.01
CA VAL A 32 27.54 9.94 -9.83
C VAL A 32 27.85 8.47 -10.14
N ALA A 33 27.39 7.94 -11.27
CA ALA A 33 27.65 6.56 -11.65
C ALA A 33 29.16 6.28 -11.75
N SER A 34 29.94 7.19 -12.33
CA SER A 34 31.39 7.07 -12.40
C SER A 34 32.05 7.11 -11.02
N ILE A 35 31.58 7.96 -10.09
CA ILE A 35 32.13 8.06 -8.73
C ILE A 35 31.96 6.74 -7.97
N PHE A 36 30.81 6.08 -8.15
CA PHE A 36 30.46 4.84 -7.45
C PHE A 36 30.74 3.57 -8.25
N GLY A 37 31.33 3.67 -9.45
CA GLY A 37 31.62 2.52 -10.31
C GLY A 37 30.37 1.78 -10.79
N LEU A 38 29.26 2.48 -10.95
CA LEU A 38 27.97 1.91 -11.34
C LEU A 38 27.84 1.84 -12.87
N ASP A 39 27.48 0.67 -13.37
CA ASP A 39 27.09 0.49 -14.77
C ASP A 39 25.59 0.79 -14.92
N LEU A 40 25.28 1.93 -15.56
CA LEU A 40 23.92 2.40 -15.73
C LEU A 40 23.09 1.55 -16.70
N ASP A 41 23.71 0.94 -17.70
CA ASP A 41 23.00 0.05 -18.62
C ASP A 41 22.69 -1.27 -17.89
N HIS A 42 23.62 -1.79 -17.09
CA HIS A 42 23.37 -2.95 -16.23
C HIS A 42 22.25 -2.68 -15.21
N LEU A 43 22.25 -1.51 -14.55
CA LEU A 43 21.18 -1.12 -13.63
C LEU A 43 19.84 -0.97 -14.35
N HIS A 44 19.83 -0.46 -15.58
CA HIS A 44 18.62 -0.35 -16.38
C HIS A 44 18.08 -1.72 -16.79
N ASP A 45 18.94 -2.62 -17.24
CA ASP A 45 18.56 -3.99 -17.62
C ASP A 45 18.11 -4.81 -16.41
N ALA A 46 18.80 -4.69 -15.27
CA ALA A 46 18.40 -5.30 -14.01
C ALA A 46 17.01 -4.83 -13.58
N ALA A 47 16.70 -3.53 -13.72
CA ALA A 47 15.37 -3.01 -13.46
C ALA A 47 14.30 -3.62 -14.38
N ARG A 48 14.60 -3.85 -15.67
CA ARG A 48 13.64 -4.48 -16.62
C ARG A 48 13.41 -5.96 -16.36
N VAL A 49 14.46 -6.69 -15.97
CA VAL A 49 14.34 -8.10 -15.55
C VAL A 49 13.54 -8.18 -14.25
N PHE A 50 13.81 -7.27 -13.31
CA PHE A 50 13.02 -7.13 -12.09
C PHE A 50 11.55 -6.87 -12.39
N ASP A 51 11.23 -5.98 -13.34
CA ASP A 51 9.85 -5.70 -13.75
C ASP A 51 9.13 -6.97 -14.26
N ARG A 52 9.76 -7.76 -15.14
CA ARG A 52 9.13 -9.01 -15.63
C ARG A 52 8.93 -10.04 -14.52
N ALA A 53 9.97 -10.29 -13.73
CA ALA A 53 9.87 -11.24 -12.62
C ALA A 53 8.89 -10.77 -11.53
N ALA A 54 8.72 -9.45 -11.34
CA ALA A 54 7.73 -8.88 -10.45
C ALA A 54 6.30 -9.05 -10.98
N LEU A 55 6.10 -8.96 -12.30
CA LEU A 55 4.80 -9.19 -12.94
C LEU A 55 4.34 -10.65 -12.79
N ASP A 56 5.22 -11.63 -13.02
CA ASP A 56 4.90 -13.05 -12.84
C ASP A 56 4.56 -13.36 -11.36
N ARG A 57 5.36 -12.79 -10.44
CA ARG A 57 5.07 -12.86 -8.99
C ARG A 57 3.74 -12.21 -8.63
N ALA A 58 3.43 -11.05 -9.21
CA ALA A 58 2.16 -10.37 -8.98
C ALA A 58 0.96 -11.19 -9.44
N ASP A 59 1.04 -11.83 -10.62
CA ASP A 59 -0.02 -12.71 -11.12
C ASP A 59 -0.25 -13.92 -10.21
N ALA A 60 0.83 -14.54 -9.72
CA ALA A 60 0.79 -15.65 -8.78
C ALA A 60 0.15 -15.22 -7.46
N LEU A 61 0.59 -14.12 -6.85
CA LEU A 61 0.06 -13.61 -5.58
C LEU A 61 -1.41 -13.16 -5.72
N ALA A 62 -1.77 -12.55 -6.85
CA ALA A 62 -3.16 -12.17 -7.12
C ALA A 62 -4.12 -13.38 -7.17
N SER A 63 -3.63 -14.56 -7.53
CA SER A 63 -4.45 -15.78 -7.57
C SER A 63 -4.84 -16.31 -6.19
N TRP A 64 -4.08 -15.96 -5.14
CA TRP A 64 -4.34 -16.36 -3.76
C TRP A 64 -5.41 -15.51 -3.06
N LEU A 65 -5.79 -14.36 -3.63
CA LEU A 65 -6.74 -13.42 -3.03
C LEU A 65 -8.20 -13.83 -3.24
N ALA A 66 -8.53 -15.07 -2.87
CA ALA A 66 -9.91 -15.55 -2.74
C ALA A 66 -10.60 -14.94 -1.51
N PRO A 67 -11.94 -14.91 -1.42
CA PRO A 67 -12.66 -14.44 -0.23
C PRO A 67 -12.09 -15.01 1.08
N GLY A 68 -11.80 -14.14 2.05
CA GLY A 68 -11.23 -14.51 3.34
C GLY A 68 -9.72 -14.80 3.35
N ALA A 69 -9.05 -14.79 2.19
CA ALA A 69 -7.62 -15.01 2.10
C ALA A 69 -6.80 -13.79 2.50
N ILE A 70 -5.59 -14.04 2.99
CA ILE A 70 -4.64 -13.05 3.46
C ILE A 70 -3.29 -13.30 2.77
N VAL A 71 -2.82 -12.31 2.02
CA VAL A 71 -1.47 -12.28 1.43
C VAL A 71 -0.65 -11.22 2.15
N LEU A 72 0.52 -11.62 2.63
CA LEU A 72 1.46 -10.76 3.34
C LEU A 72 2.76 -10.59 2.55
N LEU A 73 3.17 -9.34 2.35
CA LEU A 73 4.46 -8.96 1.82
C LEU A 73 5.32 -8.40 2.96
N THR A 74 6.49 -9.00 3.24
CA THR A 74 7.47 -8.41 4.17
C THR A 74 8.81 -8.13 3.52
N GLY A 75 9.61 -7.29 4.18
CA GLY A 75 10.96 -6.95 3.72
C GLY A 75 11.40 -5.55 4.13
N PRO A 76 12.70 -5.22 4.05
CA PRO A 76 13.24 -3.91 4.42
C PRO A 76 12.60 -2.74 3.65
N SER A 77 12.71 -1.51 4.17
CA SER A 77 12.33 -0.33 3.39
C SER A 77 13.16 -0.26 2.11
N GLY A 78 12.52 0.03 0.98
CA GLY A 78 13.16 0.05 -0.33
C GLY A 78 13.28 -1.31 -1.04
N SER A 79 12.83 -2.43 -0.45
CA SER A 79 12.89 -3.76 -1.10
C SER A 79 11.88 -3.98 -2.25
N GLY A 80 11.13 -2.95 -2.65
CA GLY A 80 10.16 -3.05 -3.74
C GLY A 80 8.76 -3.56 -3.35
N LYS A 81 8.43 -3.67 -2.05
CA LYS A 81 7.09 -4.10 -1.58
C LYS A 81 5.95 -3.28 -2.18
N SER A 82 6.04 -1.95 -2.11
CA SER A 82 5.02 -1.05 -2.67
C SER A 82 4.92 -1.18 -4.19
N THR A 83 6.04 -1.45 -4.89
CA THR A 83 6.05 -1.73 -6.33
C THR A 83 5.31 -3.03 -6.65
N LEU A 84 5.61 -4.11 -5.92
CA LEU A 84 4.92 -5.40 -6.09
C LEU A 84 3.43 -5.31 -5.73
N LEU A 85 3.09 -4.62 -4.65
CA LEU A 85 1.72 -4.36 -4.23
C LEU A 85 0.93 -3.62 -5.32
N ARG A 86 1.49 -2.56 -5.91
CA ARG A 86 0.88 -1.86 -7.06
C ARG A 86 0.68 -2.76 -8.27
N ALA A 87 1.67 -3.60 -8.59
CA ALA A 87 1.54 -4.57 -9.69
C ALA A 87 0.41 -5.57 -9.42
N ILE A 88 0.27 -6.08 -8.18
CA ILE A 88 -0.85 -6.96 -7.80
C ILE A 88 -2.18 -6.23 -7.95
N VAL A 89 -2.30 -4.98 -7.48
CA VAL A 89 -3.50 -4.15 -7.60
C VAL A 89 -3.92 -3.94 -9.05
N GLU A 90 -2.96 -3.67 -9.94
CA GLU A 90 -3.21 -3.54 -11.38
C GLU A 90 -3.78 -4.83 -11.95
N ARG A 91 -3.22 -5.99 -11.60
CA ARG A 91 -3.74 -7.31 -12.04
C ARG A 91 -5.13 -7.59 -11.50
N LEU A 92 -5.42 -7.26 -10.24
CA LEU A 92 -6.75 -7.40 -9.65
C LEU A 92 -7.79 -6.54 -10.38
N SER A 93 -7.43 -5.28 -10.66
CA SER A 93 -8.28 -4.34 -11.40
C SER A 93 -8.56 -4.83 -12.82
N HIS A 94 -7.55 -5.36 -13.54
CA HIS A 94 -7.74 -5.98 -14.86
C HIS A 94 -8.66 -7.20 -14.84
N ARG A 95 -8.71 -7.93 -13.71
CA ARG A 95 -9.63 -9.05 -13.49
C ARG A 95 -11.02 -8.59 -12.98
N GLY A 96 -11.29 -7.29 -12.93
CA GLY A 96 -12.57 -6.73 -12.48
C GLY A 96 -12.80 -6.85 -10.97
N ARG A 97 -11.76 -7.08 -10.15
CA ARG A 97 -11.88 -7.12 -8.69
C ARG A 97 -11.93 -5.70 -8.14
N ALA A 98 -12.86 -5.43 -7.22
CA ALA A 98 -12.86 -4.19 -6.46
C ALA A 98 -11.64 -4.15 -5.52
N VAL A 99 -10.88 -3.06 -5.54
CA VAL A 99 -9.73 -2.84 -4.67
C VAL A 99 -10.03 -1.64 -3.79
N ILE A 100 -9.81 -1.80 -2.48
CA ILE A 100 -10.06 -0.78 -1.47
C ILE A 100 -8.74 -0.48 -0.76
N ASP A 101 -8.20 0.71 -0.96
CA ASP A 101 -7.10 1.24 -0.17
C ASP A 101 -7.67 2.07 0.99
N PRO A 102 -7.37 1.74 2.27
CA PRO A 102 -7.78 2.56 3.41
C PRO A 102 -7.33 4.03 3.32
N GLY A 103 -6.26 4.33 2.57
CA GLY A 103 -5.78 5.68 2.30
C GLY A 103 -6.71 6.51 1.40
N ASP A 104 -7.48 5.86 0.54
CA ASP A 104 -8.41 6.50 -0.39
C ASP A 104 -9.82 6.68 0.19
N VAL A 105 -10.08 6.15 1.39
CA VAL A 105 -11.38 6.30 2.04
C VAL A 105 -11.52 7.69 2.63
N GLU A 106 -12.51 8.44 2.15
CA GLU A 106 -12.86 9.76 2.68
C GLU A 106 -13.35 9.67 4.12
N ILE A 107 -12.93 10.63 4.94
CA ILE A 107 -13.31 10.70 6.35
C ILE A 107 -13.72 12.13 6.68
N ASP A 108 -14.91 12.29 7.24
CA ASP A 108 -15.31 13.56 7.82
C ASP A 108 -14.60 13.75 9.19
N GLU A 109 -13.59 14.61 9.20
CA GLU A 109 -12.80 14.97 10.39
C GLU A 109 -13.65 15.65 11.49
N SER A 110 -14.85 16.12 11.15
CA SER A 110 -15.77 16.77 12.07
C SER A 110 -16.61 15.77 12.88
N GLU A 111 -16.90 14.60 12.31
CA GLU A 111 -17.79 13.57 12.81
C GLU A 111 -17.16 12.74 13.95
N CYS A 112 -18.01 12.17 14.82
CA CYS A 112 -17.56 11.24 15.86
C CYS A 112 -17.17 9.89 15.27
N VAL A 113 -16.14 9.25 15.84
CA VAL A 113 -15.62 7.95 15.35
C VAL A 113 -16.72 6.90 15.17
N ILE A 114 -17.67 6.81 16.11
CA ILE A 114 -18.75 5.81 16.05
C ILE A 114 -19.67 6.00 14.84
N GLU A 115 -19.84 7.24 14.35
CA GLU A 115 -20.76 7.54 13.26
C GLU A 115 -20.16 7.23 11.88
N THR A 116 -18.84 7.18 11.77
CA THR A 116 -18.12 6.91 10.51
C THR A 116 -18.40 5.52 9.91
N ILE A 117 -18.85 4.58 10.73
CA ILE A 117 -19.16 3.19 10.35
C ILE A 117 -20.67 3.06 10.12
N ALA A 118 -21.11 2.29 9.13
CA ALA A 118 -22.54 2.03 8.92
C ALA A 118 -23.09 0.94 9.87
N GLY A 119 -24.42 0.84 9.99
CA GLY A 119 -25.09 -0.23 10.75
C GLY A 119 -25.54 0.17 12.16
N SER A 120 -25.92 -0.83 12.96
CA SER A 120 -26.37 -0.63 14.34
C SER A 120 -25.20 -0.22 15.26
N THR A 121 -25.51 0.34 16.43
CA THR A 121 -24.50 0.69 17.44
C THR A 121 -23.63 -0.52 17.80
N GLU A 122 -24.22 -1.70 17.94
CA GLU A 122 -23.52 -2.95 18.24
C GLU A 122 -22.57 -3.33 17.11
N GLU A 123 -23.01 -3.26 15.85
CA GLU A 123 -22.20 -3.57 14.67
C GLU A 123 -21.01 -2.61 14.53
N ARG A 124 -21.26 -1.31 14.73
CA ARG A 124 -20.26 -0.24 14.74
C ARG A 124 -19.20 -0.48 15.81
N CYS A 125 -19.63 -0.71 17.05
CA CYS A 125 -18.74 -1.02 18.18
C CYS A 125 -17.94 -2.30 17.91
N ALA A 126 -18.58 -3.34 17.38
CA ALA A 126 -17.92 -4.61 17.10
C ALA A 126 -16.81 -4.44 16.05
N LEU A 127 -17.06 -3.72 14.95
CA LEU A 127 -16.04 -3.49 13.92
C LEU A 127 -14.89 -2.63 14.45
N LEU A 128 -15.19 -1.54 15.16
CA LEU A 128 -14.17 -0.67 15.76
C LEU A 128 -13.32 -1.42 16.79
N ALA A 129 -13.92 -2.29 17.60
CA ALA A 129 -13.20 -3.13 18.53
C ALA A 129 -12.23 -4.11 17.83
N ARG A 130 -12.57 -4.63 16.65
CA ARG A 130 -11.70 -5.55 15.88
C ARG A 130 -10.43 -4.89 15.36
N VAL A 131 -10.47 -3.59 15.12
CA VAL A 131 -9.28 -2.80 14.75
C VAL A 131 -8.61 -2.16 15.97
N GLY A 132 -9.04 -2.48 17.20
CA GLY A 132 -8.43 -1.97 18.43
C GLY A 132 -8.85 -0.55 18.80
N LEU A 133 -10.08 -0.15 18.45
CA LEU A 133 -10.71 1.14 18.79
C LEU A 133 -11.95 0.94 19.67
N ALA A 134 -11.80 0.21 20.78
CA ALA A 134 -12.91 -0.13 21.68
C ALA A 134 -13.14 0.88 22.83
N GLU A 135 -12.33 1.93 22.92
CA GLU A 135 -12.37 2.87 24.04
C GLU A 135 -13.58 3.80 23.94
N ALA A 136 -14.46 3.80 24.96
CA ALA A 136 -15.69 4.58 24.94
C ALA A 136 -15.48 6.08 24.68
N ARG A 137 -14.42 6.68 25.27
CA ARG A 137 -14.06 8.09 25.01
C ARG A 137 -13.69 8.35 23.55
N LEU A 138 -13.08 7.37 22.90
CA LEU A 138 -12.68 7.47 21.50
C LEU A 138 -13.89 7.43 20.57
N LEU A 139 -14.84 6.54 20.86
CA LEU A 139 -16.07 6.37 20.07
C LEU A 139 -16.88 7.65 19.96
N VAL A 140 -16.94 8.44 21.04
CA VAL A 140 -17.65 9.73 21.10
C VAL A 140 -16.75 10.94 20.78
N SER A 141 -15.50 10.70 20.40
CA SER A 141 -14.57 11.78 20.02
C SER A 141 -14.65 12.06 18.52
N PRO A 142 -14.49 13.33 18.10
CA PRO A 142 -14.38 13.64 16.68
C PRO A 142 -13.08 13.11 16.07
N VAL A 143 -13.12 12.72 14.79
CA VAL A 143 -11.98 12.09 14.11
C VAL A 143 -10.73 12.98 14.07
N ARG A 144 -10.88 14.31 13.99
CA ARG A 144 -9.74 15.26 14.05
C ARG A 144 -8.88 15.16 15.31
N ARG A 145 -9.36 14.51 16.38
CA ARG A 145 -8.60 14.32 17.63
C ARG A 145 -7.81 13.01 17.68
N LEU A 146 -7.93 12.16 16.65
CA LEU A 146 -7.23 10.89 16.61
C LEU A 146 -5.72 11.08 16.41
N SER A 147 -4.95 10.29 17.15
CA SER A 147 -3.53 10.08 16.86
C SER A 147 -3.36 9.36 15.51
N GLU A 148 -2.16 9.41 14.94
CA GLU A 148 -1.90 8.76 13.65
C GLU A 148 -2.18 7.25 13.69
N GLY A 149 -1.78 6.57 14.77
CA GLY A 149 -2.08 5.15 14.95
C GLY A 149 -3.58 4.85 15.15
N GLN A 150 -4.36 5.77 15.74
CA GLN A 150 -5.81 5.62 15.83
C GLN A 150 -6.48 5.85 14.48
N ARG A 151 -6.03 6.85 13.71
CA ARG A 151 -6.53 7.15 12.36
C ARG A 151 -6.23 6.02 11.37
N ALA A 152 -5.04 5.42 11.42
CA ALA A 152 -4.68 4.25 10.62
C ALA A 152 -5.60 3.04 10.91
N ARG A 153 -5.91 2.79 12.19
CA ARG A 153 -6.87 1.74 12.59
C ARG A 153 -8.29 2.07 12.14
N LEU A 154 -8.72 3.32 12.22
CA LEU A 154 -10.04 3.75 11.76
C LEU A 154 -10.20 3.55 10.25
N ARG A 155 -9.20 3.97 9.46
CA ARG A 155 -9.14 3.71 8.02
C ARG A 155 -9.26 2.22 7.69
N THR A 156 -8.60 1.37 8.47
CA THR A 156 -8.74 -0.08 8.32
C THR A 156 -10.20 -0.53 8.54
N ALA A 157 -10.87 -0.03 9.58
CA ALA A 157 -12.28 -0.35 9.81
C ALA A 157 -13.18 0.16 8.69
N LEU A 158 -12.94 1.38 8.19
CA LEU A 158 -13.70 1.96 7.09
C LEU A 158 -13.52 1.18 5.79
N ALA A 159 -12.32 0.64 5.51
CA ALA A 159 -12.09 -0.24 4.37
C ALA A 159 -12.91 -1.54 4.49
N PHE A 160 -12.97 -2.15 5.69
CA PHE A 160 -13.85 -3.29 5.95
C PHE A 160 -15.33 -2.94 5.83
N ASP A 161 -15.75 -1.76 6.30
CA ASP A 161 -17.13 -1.30 6.17
C ASP A 161 -17.52 -1.06 4.71
N ALA A 162 -16.64 -0.43 3.93
CA ALA A 162 -16.82 -0.24 2.49
C ALA A 162 -16.90 -1.59 1.75
N ALA A 163 -16.06 -2.57 2.12
CA ALA A 163 -16.07 -3.91 1.54
C ALA A 163 -17.35 -4.70 1.82
N ARG A 164 -18.08 -4.38 2.91
CA ARG A 164 -19.37 -5.00 3.25
C ARG A 164 -20.52 -4.45 2.41
N ARG A 165 -20.40 -3.23 1.89
CA ARG A 165 -21.48 -2.58 1.15
C ARG A 165 -21.56 -3.18 -0.27
N PRO A 166 -22.71 -3.75 -0.67
CA PRO A 166 -22.91 -4.14 -2.06
C PRO A 166 -22.85 -2.88 -2.94
N GLY A 167 -21.73 -2.67 -3.64
CA GLY A 167 -21.50 -1.51 -4.52
C GLY A 167 -20.55 -0.42 -4.00
N GLY A 168 -19.77 -0.68 -2.94
CA GLY A 168 -18.82 0.30 -2.39
C GLY A 168 -17.55 0.52 -3.25
N SER A 169 -17.57 1.58 -4.04
CA SER A 169 -16.42 2.24 -4.72
C SER A 169 -15.47 1.35 -5.53
N ALA A 170 -15.98 0.81 -6.64
CA ALA A 170 -15.18 0.69 -7.86
C ALA A 170 -16.00 1.31 -8.98
N SER A 171 -15.44 2.34 -9.63
CA SER A 171 -15.89 2.83 -10.92
C SER A 171 -16.24 1.63 -11.82
N SER A 172 -17.53 1.53 -12.21
CA SER A 172 -18.04 0.65 -13.27
C SER A 172 -17.58 -0.82 -13.23
N VAL A 173 -18.14 -1.62 -12.31
CA VAL A 173 -18.10 -3.10 -12.45
C VAL A 173 -19.49 -3.67 -12.19
N SER A 174 -19.92 -4.58 -13.07
CA SER A 174 -21.20 -5.28 -12.97
C SER A 174 -21.31 -6.08 -11.66
N PRO A 175 -22.51 -6.16 -11.06
CA PRO A 175 -22.74 -6.90 -9.82
C PRO A 175 -22.74 -8.40 -10.11
N GLY A 176 -21.62 -9.05 -9.83
CA GLY A 176 -21.48 -10.50 -9.91
C GLY A 176 -20.11 -10.96 -9.44
N ASP A 177 -20.07 -11.56 -8.25
CA ASP A 177 -19.02 -12.46 -7.72
C ASP A 177 -17.61 -11.94 -7.37
N ALA A 178 -17.24 -10.70 -7.72
CA ALA A 178 -15.90 -10.20 -7.41
C ALA A 178 -15.78 -9.64 -5.97
N ALA A 179 -15.45 -10.50 -5.00
CA ALA A 179 -15.11 -10.08 -3.64
C ALA A 179 -14.05 -8.96 -3.60
N ALA A 180 -14.28 -7.92 -2.79
CA ALA A 180 -13.34 -6.82 -2.66
C ALA A 180 -12.00 -7.28 -2.05
N VAL A 181 -10.91 -6.64 -2.46
CA VAL A 181 -9.58 -6.80 -1.88
C VAL A 181 -9.23 -5.54 -1.12
N ILE A 182 -9.02 -5.64 0.18
CA ILE A 182 -8.48 -4.55 0.98
C ILE A 182 -6.96 -4.59 0.87
N VAL A 183 -6.36 -3.48 0.50
CA VAL A 183 -4.92 -3.36 0.25
C VAL A 183 -4.34 -2.34 1.20
N ILE A 184 -3.35 -2.72 2.01
CA ILE A 184 -2.75 -1.81 3.00
C ILE A 184 -1.23 -1.84 2.86
N ASP A 185 -0.67 -0.72 2.39
CA ASP A 185 0.77 -0.49 2.48
C ASP A 185 1.14 -0.02 3.89
N GLU A 186 2.35 -0.35 4.34
CA GLU A 186 2.84 -0.05 5.69
C GLU A 186 1.88 -0.52 6.81
N PHE A 187 1.34 -1.74 6.67
CA PHE A 187 0.36 -2.32 7.57
C PHE A 187 0.83 -2.32 9.04
N LEU A 188 0.04 -1.62 9.87
CA LEU A 188 0.25 -1.41 11.31
C LEU A 188 1.64 -0.88 11.68
N SER A 189 2.37 -0.25 10.75
CA SER A 189 3.68 0.34 11.01
C SER A 189 3.68 1.45 12.07
N PRO A 190 2.62 2.26 12.27
CA PRO A 190 2.64 3.32 13.28
C PRO A 190 2.40 2.84 14.71
N LEU A 191 2.10 1.55 14.92
CA LEU A 191 1.73 1.00 16.22
C LEU A 191 2.96 0.39 16.92
N ASP A 192 2.93 0.37 18.26
CA ASP A 192 3.87 -0.44 19.01
C ASP A 192 3.69 -1.94 18.68
N ARG A 193 4.76 -2.73 18.83
CA ARG A 193 4.79 -4.13 18.38
C ARG A 193 3.71 -5.01 19.02
N VAL A 194 3.38 -4.76 20.30
CA VAL A 194 2.40 -5.57 21.04
C VAL A 194 0.99 -5.25 20.54
N THR A 195 0.64 -3.97 20.45
CA THR A 195 -0.66 -3.54 19.91
C THR A 195 -0.83 -3.98 18.46
N ALA A 196 0.22 -3.86 17.63
CA ALA A 196 0.20 -4.30 16.25
C ALA A 196 -0.11 -5.80 16.13
N CYS A 197 0.52 -6.66 16.94
CA CYS A 197 0.22 -8.09 16.96
C CYS A 197 -1.24 -8.39 17.39
N CYS A 198 -1.76 -7.70 18.40
CA CYS A 198 -3.14 -7.89 18.87
C CYS A 198 -4.18 -7.48 17.81
N VAL A 199 -3.94 -6.34 17.14
CA VAL A 199 -4.79 -5.87 16.04
C VAL A 199 -4.67 -6.81 14.85
N ALA A 200 -3.47 -7.24 14.46
CA ALA A 200 -3.25 -8.18 13.37
C ALA A 200 -4.02 -9.49 13.55
N ARG A 201 -4.03 -10.09 14.76
CA ARG A 201 -4.84 -11.29 15.05
C ARG A 201 -6.33 -11.06 14.91
N SER A 202 -6.80 -9.87 15.29
CA SER A 202 -8.22 -9.52 15.22
C SER A 202 -8.66 -9.20 13.80
N VAL A 203 -7.81 -8.52 13.03
CA VAL A 203 -7.97 -8.28 11.59
C VAL A 203 -7.94 -9.60 10.82
N SER A 204 -7.03 -10.53 11.14
CA SER A 204 -6.99 -11.85 10.50
C SER A 204 -8.31 -12.60 10.68
N ARG A 205 -8.83 -12.66 11.92
CA ARG A 205 -10.16 -13.24 12.18
C ARG A 205 -11.29 -12.51 11.46
N LEU A 206 -11.20 -11.18 11.36
CA LEU A 206 -12.19 -10.36 10.66
C LEU A 206 -12.17 -10.67 9.16
N THR A 207 -11.01 -10.69 8.50
CA THR A 207 -10.86 -11.05 7.09
C THR A 207 -11.42 -12.44 6.82
N ARG A 208 -11.01 -13.45 7.61
CA ARG A 208 -11.45 -14.84 7.42
C ARG A 208 -12.95 -15.05 7.62
N ALA A 209 -13.61 -14.18 8.39
CA ALA A 209 -15.06 -14.19 8.57
C ALA A 209 -15.81 -13.29 7.57
N SER A 210 -15.11 -12.59 6.69
CA SER A 210 -15.65 -11.66 5.71
C SER A 210 -15.60 -12.25 4.30
N THR A 211 -16.33 -11.63 3.37
CA THR A 211 -16.25 -11.96 1.95
C THR A 211 -15.06 -11.31 1.25
N CYS A 212 -14.40 -10.34 1.88
CA CYS A 212 -13.22 -9.67 1.34
C CYS A 212 -11.92 -10.45 1.61
N SER A 213 -10.90 -10.20 0.80
CA SER A 213 -9.53 -10.66 1.05
C SER A 213 -8.63 -9.50 1.47
N LEU A 214 -7.48 -9.81 2.05
CA LEU A 214 -6.53 -8.83 2.56
C LEU A 214 -5.15 -8.99 1.90
N LEU A 215 -4.65 -7.92 1.30
CA LEU A 215 -3.28 -7.82 0.81
C LEU A 215 -2.56 -6.76 1.63
N VAL A 216 -1.52 -7.16 2.36
CA VAL A 216 -0.81 -6.25 3.27
C VAL A 216 0.68 -6.26 3.00
N ALA A 217 1.31 -5.09 3.01
CA ALA A 217 2.76 -4.95 2.99
C ALA A 217 3.24 -4.32 4.30
N THR A 218 4.34 -4.82 4.86
CA THR A 218 4.93 -4.25 6.08
C THR A 218 6.42 -4.52 6.14
N SER A 219 7.17 -3.66 6.82
CA SER A 219 8.60 -3.88 7.11
C SER A 219 8.85 -4.81 8.29
N HIS A 220 7.78 -5.27 8.96
CA HIS A 220 7.87 -5.99 10.23
C HIS A 220 7.48 -7.46 10.09
N ASP A 221 8.44 -8.35 10.30
CA ASP A 221 8.27 -9.80 10.11
C ASP A 221 7.45 -10.50 11.20
N ASP A 222 7.40 -9.94 12.41
CA ASP A 222 6.65 -10.49 13.56
C ASP A 222 5.13 -10.50 13.34
N LEU A 223 4.61 -9.71 12.40
CA LEU A 223 3.20 -9.73 12.04
C LEU A 223 2.78 -11.00 11.30
N ALA A 224 3.71 -11.76 10.71
CA ALA A 224 3.38 -13.01 10.03
C ALA A 224 2.74 -14.04 10.98
N ALA A 225 3.27 -14.18 12.19
CA ALA A 225 2.73 -15.09 13.21
C ALA A 225 1.37 -14.63 13.75
N ALA A 226 1.11 -13.31 13.75
CA ALA A 226 -0.15 -12.75 14.21
C ALA A 226 -1.25 -12.81 13.13
N LEU A 227 -0.89 -12.58 11.87
CA LEU A 227 -1.80 -12.63 10.73
C LEU A 227 -2.11 -14.06 10.28
N THR A 228 -1.14 -14.97 10.41
CA THR A 228 -1.18 -16.32 9.83
C THR A 228 -1.63 -16.26 8.36
N PRO A 229 -0.86 -15.60 7.48
CA PRO A 229 -1.28 -15.39 6.10
C PRO A 229 -1.34 -16.72 5.35
N ASP A 230 -2.18 -16.79 4.33
CA ASP A 230 -2.25 -17.95 3.43
C ASP A 230 -1.04 -17.98 2.48
N VAL A 231 -0.51 -16.79 2.14
CA VAL A 231 0.79 -16.62 1.47
C VAL A 231 1.60 -15.51 2.12
N HIS A 232 2.88 -15.80 2.37
CA HIS A 232 3.85 -14.84 2.86
C HIS A 232 5.02 -14.74 1.89
N GLU A 233 5.12 -13.63 1.17
CA GLU A 233 6.24 -13.30 0.31
C GLU A 233 7.22 -12.39 1.07
N ARG A 234 8.49 -12.80 1.15
CA ARG A 234 9.55 -11.97 1.73
C ARG A 234 10.43 -11.40 0.61
N LEU A 235 10.51 -10.08 0.53
CA LEU A 235 11.32 -9.35 -0.43
C LEU A 235 12.64 -8.92 0.20
N GLU A 236 13.73 -9.22 -0.50
CA GLU A 236 15.07 -8.76 -0.17
C GLU A 236 15.52 -7.70 -1.18
N PHE A 237 16.62 -6.99 -0.90
CA PHE A 237 17.19 -6.06 -1.89
C PHE A 237 17.62 -6.85 -3.14
N ALA A 238 17.18 -6.38 -4.31
CA ALA A 238 17.56 -6.94 -5.60
C ALA A 238 18.96 -6.50 -6.02
#